data_AF-A0A0G4EHE0-F1
#
_entry.id   AF-A0A0G4EHE0-F1
#
_cell.length_a   1.000
_cell.length_b   1.000
_cell.length_c   1.000
_cell.angle_alpha   90.00
_cell.angle_beta   90.00
_cell.angle_gamma   90.00
#
_symmetry.space_group_name_H-M   'P 1'
#
loop_
_entity.id
_entity.type
_entity.pdbx_description
1 polymer ?
#
loop_
_entity_poly.entity_id
_entity_poly.type
_entity_poly.pdbx_seq_one_letter_code
_entity_poly.pdbx_strand_id
1 'polypeptide(L)'
;MATATASRRKPESSLPAPAAVNLWAQLEKHQRSSLQEQKSSDVTVVVCGRKRSGKTSLVDRFINQHKDPSQAPNATVGIDYKYARQPDPNSNRKTVAHFFDIGGDERLEALVSCPLSGSSIEGCVLVVVVDMAKPHSAFGTLQHYLKLIQGEVERCRLERVAAGGAVETPGVHTIVCLAKWDLFADAHEPERRKWLCRALRYLCVSAAPPAGLVSTSVRDKTSIMTFRSMLKHCALSGPAIRASAVQREPMRPLCIPSGTDSLDAIGPPPNAATHSAPQWERVANEYFPPSETVERSEAAVVSVDLDKYAEPLVNAMAEQKREELKAYLRQVERRQRLREE
;
A
#
# COMPACT_ATOMS: atom_id res chain seq x y z
N MET A 1 40.00 -78.94 49.41
CA MET A 1 40.53 -77.70 48.80
C MET A 1 39.92 -77.52 47.42
N ALA A 2 38.91 -76.66 47.29
CA ALA A 2 38.49 -76.03 46.05
C ALA A 2 37.55 -74.87 46.43
N THR A 3 38.04 -73.65 46.23
CA THR A 3 37.38 -72.37 46.51
C THR A 3 36.34 -72.06 45.43
N ALA A 4 35.09 -71.84 45.82
CA ALA A 4 34.06 -71.29 44.94
C ALA A 4 33.87 -69.79 45.26
N THR A 5 34.27 -68.97 44.29
CA THR A 5 34.26 -67.50 44.29
C THR A 5 32.83 -66.94 44.20
N ALA A 6 32.45 -66.09 45.14
CA ALA A 6 31.21 -65.33 45.11
C ALA A 6 31.29 -64.21 44.05
N SER A 7 30.58 -64.38 42.94
CA SER A 7 30.43 -63.34 41.91
C SER A 7 29.30 -62.37 42.29
N ARG A 8 29.71 -61.16 42.70
CA ARG A 8 28.84 -60.04 43.08
C ARG A 8 28.20 -59.44 41.81
N ARG A 9 26.92 -59.73 41.55
CA ARG A 9 26.15 -59.06 40.48
C ARG A 9 25.97 -57.58 40.84
N LYS A 10 26.42 -56.68 39.96
CA LYS A 10 26.13 -55.24 40.01
C LYS A 10 24.63 -55.01 39.78
N PRO A 11 24.00 -54.01 40.40
CA PRO A 11 22.64 -53.62 40.06
C PRO A 11 22.61 -53.07 38.63
N GLU A 12 21.66 -53.55 37.83
CA GLU A 12 21.37 -53.02 36.50
C GLU A 12 21.08 -51.52 36.60
N SER A 13 21.85 -50.72 35.86
CA SER A 13 21.56 -49.30 35.66
C SER A 13 20.25 -49.19 34.90
N SER A 14 19.20 -48.70 35.56
CA SER A 14 17.95 -48.34 34.91
C SER A 14 18.24 -47.26 33.86
N LEU A 15 17.89 -47.55 32.61
CA LEU A 15 17.84 -46.56 31.53
C LEU A 15 16.95 -45.40 32.00
N PRO A 16 17.31 -44.13 31.74
CA PRO A 16 16.45 -43.01 32.08
C PRO A 16 15.12 -43.17 31.35
N ALA A 17 14.02 -43.18 32.10
CA ALA A 17 12.68 -43.19 31.55
C ALA A 17 12.55 -42.09 30.49
N PRO A 18 11.93 -42.35 29.32
CA PRO A 18 11.71 -41.31 28.33
C PRO A 18 10.95 -40.18 29.02
N ALA A 19 11.57 -39.00 29.09
CA ALA A 19 10.98 -37.83 29.72
C ALA A 19 9.54 -37.71 29.21
N ALA A 20 8.57 -37.77 30.14
CA ALA A 20 7.16 -37.71 29.81
C ALA A 20 6.94 -36.48 28.94
N VAL A 21 6.73 -36.72 27.64
CA VAL A 21 6.64 -35.65 26.66
C VAL A 21 5.38 -34.87 27.02
N ASN A 22 5.56 -33.61 27.43
CA ASN A 22 4.45 -32.79 27.87
C ASN A 22 3.47 -32.63 26.70
N LEU A 23 2.28 -33.22 26.83
CA LEU A 23 1.23 -33.19 25.81
C LEU A 23 0.88 -31.74 25.43
N TRP A 24 0.95 -30.81 26.40
CA TRP A 24 0.75 -29.39 26.15
C TRP A 24 1.83 -28.78 25.25
N ALA A 25 3.09 -29.17 25.42
CA ALA A 25 4.18 -28.67 24.57
C ALA A 25 4.03 -29.19 23.11
N GLN A 26 3.49 -30.40 22.93
CA GLN A 26 3.18 -30.93 21.59
C GLN A 26 1.97 -30.21 20.96
N LEU A 27 0.92 -29.95 21.72
CA LEU A 27 -0.26 -29.21 21.26
C LEU A 27 0.08 -27.76 20.91
N GLU A 28 0.90 -27.08 21.72
CA GLU A 28 1.38 -25.73 21.42
C GLU A 28 2.23 -25.68 20.16
N LYS A 29 3.11 -26.67 19.95
CA LYS A 29 3.93 -26.76 18.74
C LYS A 29 3.06 -26.97 17.50
N HIS A 30 2.04 -27.83 17.60
CA HIS A 30 1.09 -28.09 16.53
C HIS A 30 0.15 -26.89 16.25
N GLN A 31 -0.26 -26.15 17.28
CA GLN A 31 -1.00 -24.89 17.12
C GLN A 31 -0.13 -23.79 16.50
N ARG A 32 1.13 -23.67 16.90
CA ARG A 32 2.04 -22.67 16.31
C ARG A 32 2.32 -22.96 14.84
N SER A 33 2.53 -24.22 14.47
CA SER A 33 2.72 -24.60 13.06
C SER A 33 1.46 -24.35 12.24
N SER A 34 0.27 -24.70 12.75
CA SER A 34 -0.98 -24.44 12.03
C SER A 34 -1.30 -22.95 11.91
N LEU A 35 -1.02 -22.15 12.95
CA LEU A 35 -1.17 -20.69 12.91
C LEU A 35 -0.15 -20.03 11.97
N GLN A 36 1.08 -20.52 11.90
CA GLN A 36 2.08 -20.04 10.93
C GLN A 36 1.67 -20.37 9.48
N GLU A 37 1.15 -21.57 9.24
CA GLU A 37 0.60 -21.97 7.92
C GLU A 37 -0.68 -21.21 7.54
N GLN A 38 -1.47 -20.73 8.51
CA GLN A 38 -2.60 -19.83 8.25
C GLN A 38 -2.14 -18.40 7.99
N LYS A 39 -1.20 -17.89 8.79
CA LYS A 39 -0.66 -16.53 8.66
C LYS A 39 0.13 -16.34 7.37
N SER A 40 0.70 -17.41 6.80
CA SER A 40 1.43 -17.36 5.53
C SER A 40 0.54 -17.22 4.29
N SER A 41 -0.79 -17.38 4.40
CA SER A 41 -1.68 -17.23 3.23
C SER A 41 -2.31 -15.85 3.11
N ASP A 42 -2.40 -15.08 4.19
CA ASP A 42 -3.12 -13.81 4.20
C ASP A 42 -2.28 -12.67 3.65
N VAL A 43 -2.95 -11.71 3.01
CA VAL A 43 -2.28 -10.67 2.22
C VAL A 43 -2.77 -9.31 2.67
N THR A 44 -1.85 -8.37 2.82
CA THR A 44 -2.19 -6.99 3.20
C THR A 44 -2.06 -6.08 1.99
N VAL A 45 -3.10 -5.31 1.69
CA VAL A 45 -3.14 -4.33 0.61
C VAL A 45 -3.33 -2.95 1.23
N VAL A 46 -2.34 -2.07 1.05
CA VAL A 46 -2.39 -0.70 1.58
C VAL A 46 -2.60 0.25 0.41
N VAL A 47 -3.65 1.08 0.48
CA VAL A 47 -4.02 2.01 -0.58
C VAL A 47 -3.84 3.45 -0.09
N CYS A 48 -2.98 4.21 -0.77
CA CYS A 48 -2.64 5.60 -0.41
C CYS A 48 -2.71 6.53 -1.64
N GLY A 49 -2.77 7.85 -1.40
CA GLY A 49 -2.92 8.87 -2.45
C GLY A 49 -3.77 10.06 -2.01
N ARG A 50 -3.77 11.17 -2.77
CA ARG A 50 -4.48 12.43 -2.41
C ARG A 50 -5.98 12.26 -2.20
N LYS A 51 -6.58 13.16 -1.42
CA LYS A 51 -8.04 13.21 -1.20
C LYS A 51 -8.78 13.27 -2.54
N ARG A 52 -9.90 12.54 -2.65
CA ARG A 52 -10.73 12.45 -3.88
C ARG A 52 -10.03 11.91 -5.14
N SER A 53 -8.88 11.23 -5.02
CA SER A 53 -8.23 10.56 -6.16
C SER A 53 -8.98 9.33 -6.68
N GLY A 54 -9.91 8.76 -5.91
CA GLY A 54 -10.71 7.59 -6.31
C GLY A 54 -10.31 6.27 -5.64
N LYS A 55 -9.44 6.30 -4.62
CA LYS A 55 -9.00 5.13 -3.82
C LYS A 55 -10.16 4.26 -3.33
N THR A 56 -11.08 4.86 -2.59
CA THR A 56 -12.22 4.17 -1.98
C THR A 56 -13.11 3.54 -3.04
N SER A 57 -13.29 4.21 -4.19
CA SER A 57 -14.02 3.67 -5.33
C SER A 57 -13.31 2.46 -5.96
N LEU A 58 -11.98 2.48 -6.06
CA LEU A 58 -11.20 1.33 -6.56
C LEU A 58 -11.30 0.13 -5.62
N VAL A 59 -11.16 0.35 -4.31
CA VAL A 59 -11.28 -0.71 -3.29
C VAL A 59 -12.70 -1.28 -3.27
N ASP A 60 -13.72 -0.44 -3.23
CA ASP A 60 -15.12 -0.89 -3.20
C ASP A 60 -15.48 -1.68 -4.46
N ARG A 61 -14.99 -1.26 -5.64
CA ARG A 61 -15.16 -2.03 -6.89
C ARG A 61 -14.37 -3.33 -6.91
N PHE A 62 -13.23 -3.38 -6.22
CA PHE A 62 -12.48 -4.62 -6.08
C PHE A 62 -13.29 -5.65 -5.26
N ILE A 63 -13.89 -5.22 -4.15
CA ILE A 63 -14.63 -6.10 -3.23
C ILE A 63 -16.03 -6.41 -3.78
N ASN A 64 -16.78 -5.36 -4.15
CA ASN A 64 -18.19 -5.41 -4.52
C ASN A 64 -18.39 -5.22 -6.02
N GLN A 65 -18.17 -6.29 -6.80
CA GLN A 65 -18.20 -6.26 -8.27
C GLN A 65 -19.54 -5.82 -8.89
N HIS A 66 -20.65 -6.10 -8.21
CA HIS A 66 -22.01 -5.87 -8.71
C HIS A 66 -22.68 -4.61 -8.17
N LYS A 67 -21.98 -3.81 -7.36
CA LYS A 67 -22.54 -2.60 -6.79
C LYS A 67 -22.77 -1.55 -7.89
N ASP A 68 -23.90 -0.85 -7.79
CA ASP A 68 -24.26 0.19 -8.76
C ASP A 68 -23.18 1.29 -8.80
N PRO A 69 -22.59 1.57 -9.98
CA PRO A 69 -21.58 2.63 -10.14
C PRO A 69 -22.08 4.04 -9.77
N SER A 70 -23.39 4.25 -9.67
CA SER A 70 -24.00 5.52 -9.25
C SER A 70 -23.79 5.82 -7.76
N GLN A 71 -23.61 4.79 -6.92
CA GLN A 71 -23.37 4.94 -5.49
C GLN A 71 -21.89 5.16 -5.21
N ALA A 72 -21.45 6.42 -5.29
CA ALA A 72 -20.09 6.79 -4.90
C ALA A 72 -19.90 6.59 -3.38
N PRO A 73 -18.79 5.96 -2.94
CA PRO A 73 -18.50 5.82 -1.53
C PRO A 73 -18.21 7.18 -0.89
N ASN A 74 -18.51 7.29 0.40
CA ASN A 74 -18.16 8.46 1.21
C ASN A 74 -16.64 8.64 1.24
N ALA A 75 -16.19 9.89 1.39
CA ALA A 75 -14.76 10.19 1.48
C ALA A 75 -14.15 9.59 2.76
N THR A 76 -13.10 8.79 2.60
CA THR A 76 -12.38 8.18 3.72
C THR A 76 -11.69 9.22 4.59
N VAL A 77 -11.89 9.13 5.91
CA VAL A 77 -11.21 9.90 6.95
C VAL A 77 -10.37 8.93 7.78
N GLY A 78 -9.08 9.19 7.98
CA GLY A 78 -8.22 8.28 8.74
C GLY A 78 -7.83 7.03 7.94
N ILE A 79 -8.15 5.85 8.47
CA ILE A 79 -7.96 4.55 7.82
C ILE A 79 -9.31 3.84 7.79
N ASP A 80 -9.71 3.33 6.63
CA ASP A 80 -10.84 2.42 6.47
C ASP A 80 -10.33 1.01 6.20
N TYR A 81 -10.80 0.05 7.00
CA TYR A 81 -10.40 -1.35 6.91
C TYR A 81 -11.51 -2.19 6.28
N LYS A 82 -11.16 -2.93 5.24
CA LYS A 82 -12.05 -3.88 4.57
C LYS A 82 -11.32 -5.19 4.36
N TYR A 83 -12.05 -6.29 4.19
CA TYR A 83 -11.44 -7.56 3.83
C TYR A 83 -12.22 -8.23 2.70
N ALA A 84 -11.51 -8.96 1.85
CA ALA A 84 -12.10 -9.82 0.84
C ALA A 84 -11.59 -11.24 1.03
N ARG A 85 -12.49 -12.21 0.87
CA ARG A 85 -12.12 -13.63 0.83
C ARG A 85 -12.11 -14.08 -0.61
N GLN A 86 -10.96 -14.50 -1.10
CA GLN A 86 -10.85 -15.03 -2.44
C GLN A 86 -10.59 -16.54 -2.40
N PRO A 87 -11.36 -17.34 -3.16
CA PRO A 87 -11.03 -18.75 -3.31
C PRO A 87 -9.70 -18.87 -4.05
N ASP A 88 -8.82 -19.72 -3.55
CA ASP A 88 -7.61 -20.13 -4.26
C ASP A 88 -8.02 -21.15 -5.33
N PRO A 89 -7.72 -20.94 -6.62
CA PRO A 89 -8.03 -21.93 -7.66
C PRO A 89 -7.32 -23.27 -7.46
N ASN A 90 -6.20 -23.30 -6.74
CA ASN A 90 -5.38 -24.50 -6.54
C ASN A 90 -5.60 -25.18 -5.18
N SER A 91 -6.45 -24.62 -4.31
CA SER A 91 -6.66 -25.11 -2.96
C SER A 91 -8.10 -24.90 -2.49
N ASN A 92 -8.62 -25.79 -1.65
CA ASN A 92 -9.90 -25.57 -0.97
C ASN A 92 -9.82 -24.45 0.11
N ARG A 93 -8.65 -23.84 0.31
CA ARG A 93 -8.45 -22.70 1.20
C ARG A 93 -8.93 -21.40 0.56
N LYS A 94 -9.39 -20.49 1.41
CA LYS A 94 -9.73 -19.11 1.02
C LYS A 94 -8.64 -18.20 1.56
N THR A 95 -7.99 -17.46 0.67
CA THR A 95 -7.05 -16.41 1.07
C THR A 95 -7.82 -15.17 1.50
N VAL A 96 -7.43 -14.58 2.63
CA VAL A 96 -7.98 -13.30 3.08
C VAL A 96 -7.07 -12.17 2.60
N ALA A 97 -7.64 -11.22 1.88
CA ALA A 97 -6.98 -9.97 1.51
C ALA A 97 -7.51 -8.85 2.41
N HIS A 98 -6.63 -8.28 3.23
CA HIS A 98 -6.87 -7.16 4.13
C HIS A 98 -6.59 -5.84 3.41
N PHE A 99 -7.60 -5.00 3.23
CA PHE A 99 -7.51 -3.70 2.57
C PHE A 99 -7.49 -2.58 3.61
N PHE A 100 -6.45 -1.75 3.55
CA PHE A 100 -6.33 -0.52 4.32
C PHE A 100 -6.40 0.67 3.36
N ASP A 101 -7.56 1.34 3.29
CA ASP A 101 -7.76 2.57 2.51
C ASP A 101 -7.42 3.77 3.38
N ILE A 102 -6.35 4.48 3.04
CA ILE A 102 -5.84 5.61 3.82
C ILE A 102 -6.42 6.90 3.28
N GLY A 103 -6.98 7.71 4.18
CA GLY A 103 -7.47 9.06 3.88
C GLY A 103 -6.35 9.92 3.29
N GLY A 104 -6.65 10.60 2.18
CA GLY A 104 -5.65 11.36 1.43
C GLY A 104 -5.36 12.76 1.98
N ASP A 105 -5.43 12.94 3.30
CA ASP A 105 -5.04 14.17 3.99
C ASP A 105 -3.55 14.07 4.32
N GLU A 106 -2.77 15.10 4.00
CA GLU A 106 -1.31 15.16 4.24
C GLU A 106 -0.99 14.96 5.73
N ARG A 107 -1.88 15.39 6.63
CA ARG A 107 -1.72 15.21 8.08
C ARG A 107 -1.81 13.75 8.53
N LEU A 108 -2.36 12.90 7.68
CA LEU A 108 -2.64 11.50 7.98
C LEU A 108 -1.68 10.55 7.25
N GLU A 109 -0.61 11.07 6.64
CA GLU A 109 0.39 10.25 5.95
C GLU A 109 1.10 9.26 6.88
N ALA A 110 1.30 9.62 8.14
CA ALA A 110 1.83 8.72 9.16
C ALA A 110 0.99 7.43 9.32
N LEU A 111 -0.28 7.45 8.91
CA LEU A 111 -1.16 6.27 8.95
C LEU A 111 -0.74 5.18 7.96
N VAL A 112 0.08 5.49 6.95
CA VAL A 112 0.67 4.49 6.04
C VAL A 112 1.54 3.49 6.79
N SER A 113 2.18 3.92 7.88
CA SER A 113 3.00 3.04 8.72
C SER A 113 2.18 2.02 9.52
N CYS A 114 0.90 2.29 9.79
CA CYS A 114 0.07 1.49 10.70
C CYS A 114 -0.12 0.02 10.26
N PRO A 115 -0.45 -0.29 8.99
CA PRO A 115 -0.52 -1.68 8.51
C PRO A 115 0.86 -2.31 8.22
N LEU A 116 1.95 -1.53 8.28
CA LEU A 116 3.29 -1.95 7.88
C LEU A 116 4.15 -2.27 9.11
N SER A 117 4.51 -3.55 9.25
CA SER A 117 5.44 -4.04 10.27
C SER A 117 6.53 -4.87 9.60
N GLY A 118 7.67 -5.02 10.29
CA GLY A 118 8.72 -5.94 9.85
C GLY A 118 8.20 -7.36 9.55
N SER A 119 7.13 -7.82 10.21
CA SER A 119 6.56 -9.16 9.97
C SER A 119 5.53 -9.22 8.82
N SER A 120 4.86 -8.12 8.49
CA SER A 120 3.79 -8.08 7.48
C SER A 120 4.25 -7.60 6.10
N ILE A 121 5.43 -6.98 6.03
CA ILE A 121 5.94 -6.32 4.81
C ILE A 121 6.17 -7.28 3.64
N GLU A 122 6.49 -8.56 3.90
CA GLU A 122 6.71 -9.58 2.86
C GLU A 122 5.43 -9.99 2.12
N GLY A 123 4.28 -9.96 2.81
CA GLY A 123 2.97 -10.26 2.24
C GLY A 123 2.16 -9.01 1.91
N CYS A 124 2.84 -7.86 1.74
CA CYS A 124 2.20 -6.57 1.56
C CYS A 124 2.25 -6.10 0.10
N VAL A 125 1.12 -5.59 -0.40
CA VAL A 125 1.00 -4.90 -1.67
C VAL A 125 0.64 -3.44 -1.43
N LEU A 126 1.51 -2.53 -1.87
CA LEU A 126 1.33 -1.09 -1.73
C LEU A 126 0.72 -0.54 -3.02
N VAL A 127 -0.39 0.19 -2.90
CA VAL A 127 -1.12 0.76 -4.04
C VAL A 127 -1.19 2.28 -3.91
N VAL A 128 -0.49 2.99 -4.79
CA VAL A 128 -0.52 4.45 -4.88
C VAL A 128 -1.54 4.88 -5.92
N VAL A 129 -2.54 5.67 -5.55
CA VAL A 129 -3.58 6.16 -6.47
C VAL A 129 -3.39 7.64 -6.77
N VAL A 130 -3.10 7.93 -8.03
CA VAL A 130 -2.85 9.27 -8.58
C VAL A 130 -4.08 9.75 -9.35
N ASP A 131 -4.49 10.98 -9.10
CA ASP A 131 -5.64 11.60 -9.79
C ASP A 131 -5.23 12.21 -11.13
N MET A 132 -5.64 11.58 -12.25
CA MET A 132 -5.35 12.10 -13.58
C MET A 132 -6.29 13.21 -14.04
N ALA A 133 -7.34 13.54 -13.28
CA ALA A 133 -8.14 14.73 -13.55
C ALA A 133 -7.37 16.03 -13.25
N LYS A 134 -6.30 15.94 -12.42
CA LYS A 134 -5.41 17.06 -12.07
C LYS A 134 -3.96 16.72 -12.46
N PRO A 135 -3.64 16.64 -13.75
CA PRO A 135 -2.34 16.14 -14.24
C PRO A 135 -1.13 16.97 -13.78
N HIS A 136 -1.29 18.28 -13.56
CA HIS A 136 -0.23 19.16 -13.03
C HIS A 136 0.33 18.64 -11.69
N SER A 137 -0.52 18.08 -10.83
CA SER A 137 -0.12 17.58 -9.52
C SER A 137 0.30 16.11 -9.54
N ALA A 138 0.05 15.39 -10.64
CA ALA A 138 0.21 13.94 -10.71
C ALA A 138 1.66 13.50 -10.50
N PHE A 139 2.61 14.21 -11.13
CA PHE A 139 4.04 13.91 -11.01
C PHE A 139 4.55 14.13 -9.58
N GLY A 140 4.31 15.31 -9.00
CA GLY A 140 4.73 15.62 -7.63
C GLY A 140 4.08 14.71 -6.59
N THR A 141 2.78 14.42 -6.76
CA THR A 141 2.04 13.47 -5.92
C THR A 141 2.69 12.09 -5.95
N LEU A 142 2.95 11.56 -7.15
CA LEU A 142 3.55 10.24 -7.30
C LEU A 142 4.95 10.19 -6.68
N GLN A 143 5.78 11.19 -6.96
CA GLN A 143 7.14 11.28 -6.43
C GLN A 143 7.14 11.32 -4.88
N HIS A 144 6.21 12.07 -4.29
CA HIS A 144 6.03 12.15 -2.84
C HIS A 144 5.67 10.80 -2.23
N TYR A 145 4.62 10.14 -2.73
CA TYR A 145 4.18 8.85 -2.20
C TYR A 145 5.19 7.72 -2.43
N LEU A 146 5.93 7.73 -3.54
CA LEU A 146 7.00 6.76 -3.77
C LEU A 146 8.14 6.91 -2.75
N LYS A 147 8.55 8.15 -2.44
CA LYS A 147 9.54 8.42 -1.39
C LYS A 147 9.04 8.00 -0.01
N LEU A 148 7.77 8.28 0.29
CA LEU A 148 7.15 7.88 1.55
C LEU A 148 7.13 6.36 1.70
N ILE A 149 6.70 5.64 0.66
CA ILE A 149 6.72 4.17 0.62
C ILE A 149 8.14 3.64 0.79
N GLN A 150 9.11 4.19 0.08
CA GLN A 150 10.51 3.79 0.20
C GLN A 150 11.02 3.93 1.65
N GLY A 151 10.67 5.04 2.32
CA GLY A 151 11.00 5.25 3.73
C GLY A 151 10.35 4.22 4.66
N GLU A 152 9.07 3.90 4.44
CA GLU A 152 8.36 2.90 5.25
C GLU A 152 8.85 1.47 5.03
N VAL A 153 9.20 1.10 3.79
CA VAL A 153 9.80 -0.20 3.47
C VAL A 153 11.16 -0.32 4.15
N GLU A 154 11.98 0.74 4.10
CA GLU A 154 13.28 0.75 4.75
C GLU A 154 13.17 0.68 6.28
N ARG A 155 12.21 1.41 6.88
CA ARG A 155 11.89 1.31 8.31
C ARG A 155 11.55 -0.13 8.71
N CYS A 156 10.67 -0.79 7.95
CA CYS A 156 10.28 -2.17 8.20
C CYS A 156 11.46 -3.13 8.02
N ARG A 157 12.35 -2.87 7.05
CA ARG A 157 13.58 -3.65 6.85
C ARG A 157 14.51 -3.56 8.05
N LEU A 158 14.75 -2.35 8.56
CA LEU A 158 15.60 -2.13 9.74
C LEU A 158 15.02 -2.80 10.98
N GLU A 159 13.69 -2.74 11.18
CA GLU A 159 12.99 -3.45 12.25
C GLU A 159 13.24 -4.97 12.19
N ARG A 160 13.20 -5.57 11.00
CA ARG A 160 13.50 -7.00 10.80
C ARG A 160 14.94 -7.35 11.12
N VAL A 161 15.88 -6.54 10.65
CA VAL A 161 17.32 -6.76 10.91
C VAL A 161 17.59 -6.69 12.41
N ALA A 162 16.99 -5.73 13.12
CA ALA A 162 17.09 -5.63 14.58
C ALA A 162 16.48 -6.85 15.30
N ALA A 163 15.42 -7.45 14.73
CA ALA A 163 14.82 -8.68 15.23
C ALA A 163 15.58 -9.97 14.85
N GLY A 164 16.76 -9.87 14.21
CA GLY A 164 17.57 -11.02 13.80
C GLY A 164 17.11 -11.70 12.50
N GLY A 165 16.27 -11.03 11.70
CA GLY A 165 15.82 -11.48 10.39
C GLY A 165 16.86 -11.27 9.27
N ALA A 166 16.59 -11.84 8.10
CA ALA A 166 17.45 -11.68 6.92
C ALA A 166 17.62 -10.21 6.51
N VAL A 167 18.83 -9.85 6.04
CA VAL A 167 19.24 -8.50 5.62
C VAL A 167 18.71 -8.14 4.22
N GLU A 168 18.18 -9.12 3.49
CA GLU A 168 17.64 -8.93 2.15
C GLU A 168 16.45 -7.98 2.16
N THR A 169 16.35 -7.14 1.14
CA THR A 169 15.22 -6.23 0.97
C THR A 169 13.94 -7.05 0.82
N PRO A 170 12.90 -6.80 1.65
CA PRO A 170 11.65 -7.53 1.54
C PRO A 170 11.05 -7.34 0.14
N GLY A 171 10.54 -8.42 -0.45
CA GLY A 171 9.90 -8.40 -1.77
C GLY A 171 8.56 -7.67 -1.74
N VAL A 172 8.59 -6.34 -1.67
CA VAL A 172 7.38 -5.51 -1.61
C VAL A 172 6.87 -5.21 -3.00
N HIS A 173 5.63 -5.61 -3.27
CA HIS A 173 4.97 -5.26 -4.53
C HIS A 173 4.34 -3.86 -4.44
N THR A 174 4.80 -2.95 -5.30
CA THR A 174 4.23 -1.60 -5.41
C THR A 174 3.48 -1.46 -6.74
N ILE A 175 2.26 -0.95 -6.68
CA ILE A 175 1.38 -0.70 -7.84
C ILE A 175 0.99 0.78 -7.83
N VAL A 176 1.20 1.46 -8.94
CA VAL A 176 0.75 2.83 -9.16
C VAL A 176 -0.49 2.79 -10.05
N CYS A 177 -1.59 3.33 -9.54
CA CYS A 177 -2.87 3.41 -10.20
C CYS A 177 -3.14 4.84 -10.65
N LEU A 178 -3.27 5.05 -11.96
CA LEU A 178 -3.69 6.32 -12.54
C LEU A 178 -5.21 6.32 -12.64
N ALA A 179 -5.89 6.96 -11.70
CA ALA A 179 -7.35 7.02 -11.67
C ALA A 179 -7.90 8.12 -12.58
N LYS A 180 -9.17 7.98 -12.98
CA LYS A 180 -9.91 8.93 -13.84
C LYS A 180 -9.24 9.13 -15.21
N TRP A 181 -8.72 8.04 -15.77
CA TRP A 181 -8.07 8.04 -17.08
C TRP A 181 -8.97 8.57 -18.21
N ASP A 182 -10.29 8.35 -18.12
CA ASP A 182 -11.30 8.87 -19.04
C ASP A 182 -11.25 10.40 -19.15
N LEU A 183 -11.24 11.11 -18.01
CA LEU A 183 -11.19 12.56 -18.01
C LEU A 183 -9.88 13.09 -18.60
N PHE A 184 -8.76 12.42 -18.31
CA PHE A 184 -7.47 12.74 -18.88
C PHE A 184 -7.41 12.47 -20.39
N ALA A 185 -8.03 11.38 -20.81
CA ALA A 185 -8.11 10.94 -22.19
C ALA A 185 -9.12 11.72 -23.04
N ASP A 186 -9.98 12.54 -22.43
CA ASP A 186 -10.88 13.45 -23.15
C ASP A 186 -10.33 14.88 -23.18
N ALA A 187 -9.66 15.32 -22.11
CA ALA A 187 -9.30 16.74 -21.90
C ALA A 187 -8.00 17.22 -22.58
N HIS A 188 -7.05 16.33 -22.92
CA HIS A 188 -5.69 16.75 -23.31
C HIS A 188 -5.25 16.23 -24.68
N GLU A 189 -4.40 16.94 -25.40
CA GLU A 189 -3.83 16.44 -26.66
C GLU A 189 -2.94 15.20 -26.46
N PRO A 190 -2.87 14.28 -27.44
CA PRO A 190 -2.10 13.03 -27.33
C PRO A 190 -0.60 13.24 -27.07
N GLU A 191 -0.04 14.37 -27.53
CA GLU A 191 1.36 14.72 -27.30
C GLU A 191 1.65 15.06 -25.82
N ARG A 192 0.78 15.85 -25.18
CA ARG A 192 0.91 16.17 -23.75
C ARG A 192 0.75 14.91 -22.89
N ARG A 193 -0.17 14.02 -23.28
CA ARG A 193 -0.35 12.72 -22.61
C ARG A 193 0.89 11.86 -22.69
N LYS A 194 1.53 11.81 -23.86
CA LYS A 194 2.76 11.03 -24.08
C LYS A 194 3.85 11.42 -23.09
N TRP A 195 4.09 12.71 -22.90
CA TRP A 195 5.15 13.18 -22.02
C TRP A 195 4.87 12.94 -20.54
N LEU A 196 3.64 13.17 -20.08
CA LEU A 196 3.26 12.85 -18.70
C LEU A 196 3.36 11.35 -18.42
N CYS A 197 2.85 10.50 -19.33
CA CYS A 197 2.94 9.05 -19.17
C CYS A 197 4.39 8.55 -19.13
N ARG A 198 5.29 9.12 -19.94
CA ARG A 198 6.72 8.80 -19.88
C ARG A 198 7.36 9.25 -18.56
N ALA A 199 7.01 10.43 -18.07
CA ALA A 199 7.49 10.95 -16.79
C ALA A 199 7.05 10.04 -15.61
N LEU A 200 5.78 9.62 -15.58
CA LEU A 200 5.24 8.72 -14.56
C LEU A 200 5.88 7.32 -14.64
N ARG A 201 6.11 6.80 -15.86
CA ARG A 201 6.83 5.54 -16.07
C ARG A 201 8.27 5.60 -15.57
N TYR A 202 8.97 6.70 -15.83
CA TYR A 202 10.32 6.92 -15.32
C TYR A 202 10.33 6.88 -13.78
N LEU A 203 9.38 7.57 -13.11
CA LEU A 203 9.27 7.51 -11.65
C LEU A 203 9.07 6.07 -11.14
N CYS A 204 8.23 5.28 -11.80
CA CYS A 204 7.97 3.89 -11.40
C CYS A 204 9.19 2.97 -11.55
N VAL A 205 9.99 3.16 -12.60
CA VAL A 205 11.22 2.38 -12.85
C VAL A 205 12.37 2.84 -11.95
N SER A 206 12.48 4.14 -11.72
CA SER A 206 13.54 4.72 -10.89
C SER A 206 13.34 4.51 -9.39
N ALA A 207 12.11 4.21 -8.96
CA ALA A 207 11.79 3.93 -7.57
C ALA A 207 12.34 2.57 -7.13
N ALA A 208 12.81 2.53 -5.88
CA ALA A 208 13.11 1.29 -5.17
C ALA A 208 12.07 1.14 -4.03
N PRO A 209 11.18 0.14 -4.05
CA PRO A 209 11.03 -0.97 -5.00
C PRO A 209 10.43 -0.57 -6.36
N PRO A 210 10.70 -1.33 -7.45
CA PRO A 210 10.15 -1.04 -8.77
C PRO A 210 8.63 -1.16 -8.75
N ALA A 211 7.96 -0.12 -9.21
CA ALA A 211 6.51 -0.06 -9.23
C ALA A 211 5.93 -0.47 -10.58
N GLY A 212 4.85 -1.23 -10.56
CA GLY A 212 4.04 -1.46 -11.75
C GLY A 212 3.02 -0.33 -11.96
N LEU A 213 2.69 0.00 -13.21
CA LEU A 213 1.80 1.11 -13.55
C LEU A 213 0.51 0.61 -14.22
N VAL A 214 -0.65 1.02 -13.72
CA VAL A 214 -1.96 0.71 -14.31
C VAL A 214 -2.81 1.96 -14.36
N SER A 215 -3.45 2.23 -15.49
CA SER A 215 -4.52 3.21 -15.58
C SER A 215 -5.88 2.58 -15.30
N THR A 216 -6.71 3.30 -14.58
CA THR A 216 -8.06 2.88 -14.21
C THR A 216 -9.05 4.01 -14.48
N SER A 217 -10.19 3.65 -15.03
CA SER A 217 -11.36 4.53 -15.08
C SER A 217 -12.55 3.81 -14.49
N VAL A 218 -13.34 4.57 -13.74
CA VAL A 218 -14.61 4.12 -13.19
C VAL A 218 -15.61 3.80 -14.32
N ARG A 219 -15.50 4.44 -15.49
CA ARG A 219 -16.41 4.20 -16.61
C ARG A 219 -16.00 2.98 -17.45
N ASP A 220 -14.72 2.68 -17.51
CA ASP A 220 -14.17 1.62 -18.34
C ASP A 220 -13.98 0.30 -17.56
N LYS A 221 -14.85 -0.67 -17.84
CA LYS A 221 -14.79 -2.01 -17.25
C LYS A 221 -13.48 -2.74 -17.56
N THR A 222 -12.88 -2.51 -18.73
CA THR A 222 -11.66 -3.21 -19.14
C THR A 222 -10.47 -2.76 -18.30
N SER A 223 -10.29 -1.45 -18.09
CA SER A 223 -9.25 -0.91 -17.21
C SER A 223 -9.33 -1.42 -15.76
N ILE A 224 -10.55 -1.53 -15.20
CA ILE A 224 -10.77 -2.07 -13.86
C ILE A 224 -10.41 -3.55 -13.81
N MET A 225 -10.80 -4.34 -14.81
CA MET A 225 -10.44 -5.76 -14.87
C MET A 225 -8.92 -5.96 -14.93
N THR A 226 -8.21 -5.12 -15.69
CA THR A 226 -6.75 -5.15 -15.76
C THR A 226 -6.12 -4.83 -14.40
N PHE A 227 -6.59 -3.78 -13.71
CA PHE A 227 -6.15 -3.48 -12.34
C PHE A 227 -6.40 -4.64 -11.37
N ARG A 228 -7.59 -5.25 -11.42
CA ARG A 228 -7.92 -6.41 -10.58
C ARG A 228 -7.00 -7.59 -10.88
N SER A 229 -6.70 -7.85 -12.15
CA SER A 229 -5.79 -8.92 -12.56
C SER A 229 -4.39 -8.66 -12.02
N MET A 230 -3.91 -7.42 -12.08
CA MET A 230 -2.62 -7.04 -11.55
C MET A 230 -2.54 -7.13 -10.04
N LEU A 231 -3.56 -6.63 -9.33
CA LEU A 231 -3.62 -6.75 -7.89
C LEU A 231 -3.68 -8.22 -7.48
N LYS A 232 -4.45 -9.08 -8.17
CA LYS A 232 -4.48 -10.52 -7.89
C LYS A 232 -3.14 -11.21 -8.16
N HIS A 233 -2.41 -10.80 -9.19
CA HIS A 233 -1.09 -11.35 -9.46
C HIS A 233 -0.10 -11.01 -8.35
N CYS A 234 -0.05 -9.74 -7.91
CA CYS A 234 0.87 -9.29 -6.87
C CYS A 234 0.44 -9.70 -5.45
N ALA A 235 -0.86 -9.76 -5.18
CA ALA A 235 -1.39 -10.03 -3.86
C ALA A 235 -1.64 -11.53 -3.64
N LEU A 236 -2.21 -12.23 -4.62
CA LEU A 236 -2.87 -13.52 -4.41
C LEU A 236 -2.26 -14.65 -5.25
N SER A 237 -1.01 -14.48 -5.71
CA SER A 237 -0.32 -15.43 -6.61
C SER A 237 -1.17 -15.85 -7.82
N GLY A 238 -2.02 -14.92 -8.29
CA GLY A 238 -2.86 -15.15 -9.46
C GLY A 238 -2.03 -15.33 -10.74
N PRO A 239 -2.65 -15.76 -11.84
CA PRO A 239 -1.93 -15.95 -13.10
C PRO A 239 -1.26 -14.65 -13.56
N ALA A 240 -0.03 -14.79 -14.10
CA ALA A 240 0.73 -13.68 -14.66
C ALA A 240 -0.09 -12.89 -15.67
N ILE A 241 0.05 -11.56 -15.61
CA ILE A 241 -0.55 -10.67 -16.61
C ILE A 241 0.00 -11.08 -17.98
N ARG A 242 -0.91 -11.41 -18.90
CA ARG A 242 -0.53 -11.81 -20.27
C ARG A 242 0.27 -10.68 -20.92
N ALA A 243 1.31 -11.04 -21.68
CA ALA A 243 2.12 -10.07 -22.42
C ALA A 243 1.29 -9.18 -23.36
N SER A 244 0.17 -9.69 -23.88
CA SER A 244 -0.77 -8.93 -24.72
C SER A 244 -1.57 -7.86 -23.96
N ALA A 245 -1.61 -7.90 -22.63
CA ALA A 245 -2.21 -6.87 -21.79
C ALA A 245 -1.22 -5.77 -21.41
N VAL A 246 0.06 -5.89 -21.79
CA VAL A 246 1.06 -4.84 -21.60
C VAL A 246 0.83 -3.74 -22.62
N GLN A 247 0.38 -2.59 -22.17
CA GLN A 247 0.09 -1.44 -23.01
C GLN A 247 0.96 -0.25 -22.59
N ARG A 248 1.88 0.13 -23.47
CA ARG A 248 2.84 1.23 -23.27
C ARG A 248 2.42 2.52 -23.98
N GLU A 249 1.46 2.43 -24.90
CA GLU A 249 1.06 3.55 -25.74
C GLU A 249 0.16 4.53 -24.98
N PRO A 250 0.41 5.85 -25.06
CA PRO A 250 -0.38 6.88 -24.36
C PRO A 250 -1.83 7.02 -24.86
N MET A 251 -2.18 6.42 -26.00
CA MET A 251 -3.52 6.49 -26.60
C MET A 251 -4.51 5.52 -25.94
N ARG A 252 -4.01 4.49 -25.26
CA ARG A 252 -4.84 3.48 -24.59
C ARG A 252 -4.53 3.47 -23.10
N PRO A 253 -5.43 2.91 -22.27
CA PRO A 253 -5.15 2.65 -20.87
C PRO A 253 -3.81 1.94 -20.70
N LEU A 254 -2.93 2.51 -19.87
CA LEU A 254 -1.62 1.95 -19.55
C LEU A 254 -1.74 0.71 -18.66
N CYS A 255 -0.92 -0.29 -18.95
CA CYS A 255 -0.75 -1.47 -18.11
C CYS A 255 0.69 -1.95 -18.28
N ILE A 256 1.49 -1.80 -17.24
CA ILE A 256 2.92 -2.09 -17.25
C ILE A 256 3.24 -2.81 -15.93
N PRO A 257 3.36 -4.15 -15.97
CA PRO A 257 3.81 -4.93 -14.81
C PRO A 257 5.22 -4.52 -14.39
N SER A 258 5.51 -4.63 -13.09
CA SER A 258 6.86 -4.38 -12.54
C SER A 258 7.91 -5.21 -13.28
N GLY A 259 9.01 -4.57 -13.70
CA GLY A 259 10.12 -5.23 -14.41
C GLY A 259 9.96 -5.41 -15.92
N THR A 260 8.79 -5.05 -16.51
CA THR A 260 8.60 -5.11 -17.98
C THR A 260 8.95 -3.81 -18.69
N ASP A 261 9.27 -2.77 -17.94
CA ASP A 261 9.63 -1.45 -18.44
C ASP A 261 11.14 -1.20 -18.29
N SER A 262 11.73 -0.52 -19.25
CA SER A 262 13.16 -0.17 -19.25
C SER A 262 13.33 1.32 -19.58
N LEU A 263 14.43 1.91 -19.08
CA LEU A 263 14.76 3.32 -19.38
C LEU A 263 14.86 3.56 -20.89
N ASP A 264 15.39 2.58 -21.63
CA ASP A 264 15.47 2.61 -23.10
C ASP A 264 14.08 2.62 -23.76
N ALA A 265 13.10 1.90 -23.21
CA ALA A 265 11.73 1.86 -23.73
C ALA A 265 10.92 3.14 -23.41
N ILE A 266 11.33 3.91 -22.41
CA ILE A 266 10.74 5.21 -22.08
C ILE A 266 11.31 6.29 -23.01
N GLY A 267 12.62 6.24 -23.25
CA GLY A 267 13.38 7.23 -23.99
C GLY A 267 13.60 8.52 -23.19
N PRO A 268 14.55 9.37 -23.60
CA PRO A 268 14.86 10.60 -22.89
C PRO A 268 13.71 11.63 -22.95
N PRO A 269 13.65 12.56 -21.98
CA PRO A 269 12.73 13.70 -22.01
C PRO A 269 13.03 14.61 -23.22
N PRO A 270 12.06 15.43 -23.66
CA PRO A 270 12.32 16.39 -24.73
C PRO A 270 13.41 17.36 -24.24
N ASN A 271 14.45 17.51 -25.04
CA ASN A 271 15.59 18.41 -24.80
C ASN A 271 16.63 17.97 -23.75
N ALA A 272 16.65 16.72 -23.27
CA ALA A 272 17.78 16.23 -22.46
C ALA A 272 18.32 14.88 -22.95
N ALA A 273 19.63 14.66 -22.82
CA ALA A 273 20.29 13.41 -23.21
C ALA A 273 20.28 12.34 -22.09
N THR A 274 19.84 12.71 -20.87
CA THR A 274 19.96 11.87 -19.67
C THR A 274 18.61 11.71 -18.98
N HIS A 275 18.40 10.60 -18.27
CA HIS A 275 17.18 10.37 -17.51
C HIS A 275 17.32 10.93 -16.09
N SER A 276 16.74 12.10 -15.85
CA SER A 276 16.81 12.78 -14.55
C SER A 276 15.42 13.18 -14.05
N ALA A 277 15.11 12.85 -12.78
CA ALA A 277 13.86 13.25 -12.12
C ALA A 277 13.53 14.75 -12.25
N PRO A 278 14.44 15.71 -11.99
CA PRO A 278 14.17 17.13 -12.16
C PRO A 278 13.93 17.54 -13.62
N GLN A 279 14.47 16.81 -14.60
CA GLN A 279 14.19 17.09 -16.01
C GLN A 279 12.77 16.66 -16.37
N TRP A 280 12.35 15.48 -15.91
CA TRP A 280 10.95 15.03 -16.07
C TRP A 280 9.96 15.91 -15.32
N GLU A 281 10.34 16.46 -14.17
CA GLU A 281 9.54 17.44 -13.43
C GLU A 281 9.36 18.74 -14.22
N ARG A 282 10.43 19.27 -14.82
CA ARG A 282 10.35 20.46 -15.70
C ARG A 282 9.42 20.22 -16.88
N VAL A 283 9.55 19.07 -17.53
CA VAL A 283 8.69 18.67 -18.65
C VAL A 283 7.24 18.57 -18.21
N ALA A 284 6.97 17.92 -17.07
CA ALA A 284 5.62 17.85 -16.52
C ALA A 284 5.03 19.24 -16.25
N ASN A 285 5.81 20.16 -15.68
CA ASN A 285 5.39 21.54 -15.40
C ASN A 285 5.24 22.40 -16.66
N GLU A 286 6.03 22.15 -17.70
CA GLU A 286 5.93 22.85 -19.00
C GLU A 286 4.63 22.48 -19.73
N TYR A 287 4.30 21.18 -19.77
CA TYR A 287 3.07 20.70 -20.42
C TYR A 287 1.81 20.89 -19.55
N PHE A 288 1.97 20.91 -18.23
CA PHE A 288 0.90 21.04 -17.25
C PHE A 288 1.29 22.01 -16.12
N PRO A 289 1.21 23.33 -16.35
CA PRO A 289 1.56 24.31 -15.32
C PRO A 289 0.62 24.20 -14.11
N PRO A 290 1.13 24.38 -12.87
CA PRO A 290 0.30 24.44 -11.68
C PRO A 290 -0.56 25.69 -11.76
N SER A 291 -1.87 25.52 -11.91
CA SER A 291 -2.81 26.64 -11.86
C SER A 291 -3.09 26.96 -10.39
N GLU A 292 -2.48 28.03 -9.85
CA GLU A 292 -2.64 28.51 -8.46
C GLU A 292 -4.11 28.71 -8.05
N THR A 293 -5.00 28.89 -9.02
CA THR A 293 -6.45 29.07 -8.85
C THR A 293 -7.14 27.84 -8.27
N VAL A 294 -6.61 26.62 -8.46
CA VAL A 294 -7.29 25.37 -8.08
C VAL A 294 -7.06 24.98 -6.62
N GLU A 295 -5.86 25.19 -6.08
CA GLU A 295 -5.56 24.82 -4.68
C GLU A 295 -6.12 25.83 -3.66
N ARG A 296 -6.12 27.13 -4.01
CA ARG A 296 -6.77 28.17 -3.20
C ARG A 296 -8.27 27.96 -3.10
N SER A 297 -8.89 27.38 -4.13
CA SER A 297 -10.32 27.11 -4.19
C SER A 297 -10.76 26.01 -3.21
N GLU A 298 -10.01 24.92 -3.01
CA GLU A 298 -10.46 23.86 -2.09
C GLU A 298 -10.41 24.27 -0.61
N ALA A 299 -9.36 24.97 -0.19
CA ALA A 299 -9.28 25.48 1.17
C ALA A 299 -10.29 26.62 1.43
N ALA A 300 -10.45 27.54 0.44
CA ALA A 300 -11.41 28.63 0.54
C ALA A 300 -12.86 28.15 0.50
N VAL A 301 -13.18 27.16 -0.33
CA VAL A 301 -14.54 26.59 -0.41
C VAL A 301 -14.90 25.86 0.88
N VAL A 302 -13.96 25.14 1.50
CA VAL A 302 -14.21 24.49 2.80
C VAL A 302 -14.42 25.53 3.92
N SER A 303 -13.66 26.62 3.96
CA SER A 303 -13.90 27.70 4.93
C SER A 303 -15.22 28.42 4.69
N VAL A 304 -15.57 28.68 3.43
CA VAL A 304 -16.81 29.38 3.07
C VAL A 304 -18.05 28.49 3.33
N ASP A 305 -17.97 27.18 3.12
CA ASP A 305 -19.06 26.24 3.43
C ASP A 305 -19.29 26.08 4.95
N LEU A 306 -18.23 26.15 5.77
CA LEU A 306 -18.35 26.12 7.24
C LEU A 306 -19.08 27.36 7.78
N ASP A 307 -18.80 28.54 7.21
CA ASP A 307 -19.45 29.79 7.61
C ASP A 307 -20.91 29.87 7.14
N LYS A 308 -21.25 29.16 6.05
CA LYS A 308 -22.59 29.15 5.44
C LYS A 308 -23.59 28.26 6.18
N TYR A 309 -23.13 27.27 6.95
CA TYR A 309 -23.98 26.33 7.69
C TYR A 309 -23.59 26.27 9.18
N ALA A 310 -23.72 27.41 9.87
CA ALA A 310 -23.46 27.48 11.31
C ALA A 310 -24.54 26.73 12.11
N GLU A 311 -24.20 25.55 12.61
CA GLU A 311 -25.02 24.79 13.56
C GLU A 311 -24.51 25.03 14.99
N PRO A 312 -25.20 25.86 15.81
CA PRO A 312 -24.67 26.30 17.11
C PRO A 312 -24.41 25.15 18.10
N LEU A 313 -25.19 24.06 18.02
CA LEU A 313 -24.99 22.86 18.85
C LEU A 313 -23.72 22.09 18.44
N VAL A 314 -23.47 21.96 17.13
CA VAL A 314 -22.26 21.30 16.61
C VAL A 314 -21.03 22.15 16.88
N ASN A 315 -21.14 23.47 16.75
CA ASN A 315 -20.05 24.40 17.04
C ASN A 315 -19.66 24.37 18.53
N ALA A 316 -20.64 24.37 19.44
CA ALA A 316 -20.39 24.24 20.88
C ALA A 316 -19.73 22.89 21.23
N MET A 317 -20.21 21.78 20.65
CA MET A 317 -19.56 20.48 20.83
C MET A 317 -18.14 20.43 20.27
N ALA A 318 -17.90 21.06 19.11
CA ALA A 318 -16.57 21.13 18.51
C ALA A 318 -15.60 21.95 19.36
N GLU A 319 -16.06 23.04 19.96
CA GLU A 319 -15.29 23.86 20.89
C GLU A 319 -14.95 23.09 22.17
N GLN A 320 -15.94 22.43 22.78
CA GLN A 320 -15.71 21.55 23.94
C GLN A 320 -14.66 20.47 23.62
N LYS A 321 -14.76 19.81 22.47
CA LYS A 321 -13.77 18.80 22.05
C LYS A 321 -12.39 19.38 21.78
N ARG A 322 -12.29 20.61 21.28
CA ARG A 322 -11.01 21.33 21.12
C ARG A 322 -10.37 21.64 22.47
N GLU A 323 -11.16 22.02 23.48
CA GLU A 323 -10.65 22.25 24.83
C GLU A 323 -10.16 20.96 25.49
N GLU A 324 -10.92 19.88 25.37
CA GLU A 324 -10.50 18.54 25.83
C GLU A 324 -9.18 18.11 25.18
N LEU A 325 -9.04 18.31 23.87
CA LEU A 325 -7.81 17.98 23.14
C LEU A 325 -6.61 18.80 23.64
N LYS A 326 -6.79 20.11 23.88
CA LYS A 326 -5.74 20.97 24.46
C LYS A 326 -5.35 20.54 25.87
N ALA A 327 -6.30 20.09 26.68
CA ALA A 327 -6.03 19.55 28.01
C ALA A 327 -5.24 18.24 27.92
N TYR A 328 -5.62 17.34 27.01
CA TYR A 328 -4.92 16.08 26.78
C TYR A 328 -3.47 16.30 26.30
N LEU A 329 -3.25 17.19 25.33
CA LEU A 329 -1.90 17.52 24.85
C LEU A 329 -0.98 18.02 25.97
N ARG A 330 -1.48 18.93 26.83
CA ARG A 330 -0.74 19.40 28.01
C ARG A 330 -0.40 18.27 28.99
N GLN A 331 -1.29 17.29 29.15
CA GLN A 331 -0.98 16.12 29.98
C GLN A 331 0.06 15.20 29.34
N VAL A 332 0.01 14.98 28.03
CA VAL A 332 0.99 14.15 27.31
C VAL A 332 2.37 14.79 27.37
N GLU A 333 2.47 16.10 27.12
CA GLU A 333 3.73 16.85 27.19
C GLU A 333 4.34 16.79 28.59
N ARG A 334 3.51 16.93 29.64
CA ARG A 334 3.96 16.77 31.04
C ARG A 334 4.46 15.35 31.33
N ARG A 335 3.81 14.32 30.79
CA ARG A 335 4.25 12.91 30.96
C ARG A 335 5.55 12.62 30.20
N GLN A 336 5.78 13.26 29.06
CA GLN A 336 7.02 13.11 28.30
C GLN A 336 8.19 13.73 29.07
N ARG A 337 8.05 14.94 29.60
CA ARG A 337 9.09 15.57 30.43
C ARG A 337 9.48 14.72 31.65
N LEU A 338 8.49 14.16 32.35
CA LEU A 338 8.72 13.26 33.49
C LEU A 338 9.35 11.90 33.12
N ARG A 339 9.41 11.53 31.83
CA ARG A 339 10.12 10.31 31.36
C ARG A 339 11.54 10.60 30.91
N GLU A 340 11.86 11.86 30.63
CA GLU A 340 13.18 12.32 30.17
C GLU A 340 14.07 12.78 31.34
N GLU A 341 13.48 13.07 32.50
CA GLU A 341 14.15 13.27 33.81
C GLU A 341 14.38 11.94 34.54
#